data_AF-A0A7W0PTU8-F1
#
_entry.id   AF-A0A7W0PTU8-F1
#
_cell.length_a   1.000
_cell.length_b   1.000
_cell.length_c   1.000
_cell.angle_alpha   90.00
_cell.angle_beta   90.00
_cell.angle_gamma   90.00
#
_symmetry.space_group_name_H-M   'P 1'
#
loop_
_entity.id
_entity.type
_entity.pdbx_description
1 polymer ?
#
loop_
_entity_poly.entity_id
_entity_poly.type
_entity_poly.pdbx_seq_one_letter_code
_entity_poly.pdbx_strand_id
1 'polypeptide(L)'
;ALIGELRDEGRTILLATHDMVEAEMVCDRVTLIDRGKVIATESPRTLGQVLSRFQRIDVEGASEAVLADIRALRGVSSVSAVDGIGIRIEVDEEGVSQIVLERLVAAGVTSVRTSLPSLEEVYLQLIGERGMEI
;
A
#
# COMPACT_ATOMS: atom_id res chain seq x y z
N ALA A 1 0.69 6.10 -23.46
CA ALA A 1 0.10 6.78 -24.62
C ALA A 1 -0.56 5.78 -25.59
N LEU A 2 0.15 4.80 -26.17
CA LEU A 2 -0.48 3.82 -27.09
C LEU A 2 -1.53 2.89 -26.46
N ILE A 3 -1.26 2.33 -25.26
CA ILE A 3 -2.18 1.39 -24.60
C ILE A 3 -3.54 2.06 -24.28
N GLY A 4 -3.51 3.32 -23.84
CA GLY A 4 -4.71 4.10 -23.56
C GLY A 4 -5.55 4.33 -24.83
N GLU A 5 -4.93 4.73 -25.93
CA GLU A 5 -5.61 4.95 -27.21
C GLU A 5 -6.30 3.67 -27.72
N LEU A 6 -5.59 2.53 -27.69
CA LEU A 6 -6.15 1.24 -28.13
C LEU A 6 -7.32 0.78 -27.24
N ARG A 7 -7.25 1.05 -25.94
CA ARG A 7 -8.37 0.79 -25.01
C ARG A 7 -9.55 1.69 -25.33
N ASP A 8 -9.31 2.98 -25.60
CA ASP A 8 -10.35 3.97 -25.91
C ASP A 8 -11.03 3.66 -27.27
N GLU A 9 -10.36 2.95 -28.17
CA GLU A 9 -10.93 2.34 -29.39
C GLU A 9 -11.81 1.10 -29.13
N GLY A 10 -11.92 0.64 -27.87
CA GLY A 10 -12.72 -0.54 -27.48
C GLY A 10 -12.00 -1.87 -27.65
N ARG A 11 -10.66 -1.89 -27.73
CA ARG A 11 -9.89 -3.14 -27.83
C ARG A 11 -9.61 -3.74 -26.46
N THR A 12 -9.65 -5.07 -26.37
CA THR A 12 -9.17 -5.83 -25.22
C THR A 12 -7.68 -6.08 -25.36
N ILE A 13 -6.90 -5.74 -24.33
CA ILE A 13 -5.44 -5.90 -24.30
C ILE A 13 -5.08 -6.85 -23.16
N LEU A 14 -4.25 -7.85 -23.46
CA LEU A 14 -3.60 -8.67 -22.44
C LEU A 14 -2.15 -8.21 -22.30
N LEU A 15 -1.82 -7.62 -21.15
CA LEU A 15 -0.48 -7.22 -20.80
C LEU A 15 0.10 -8.22 -19.79
N ALA A 16 1.26 -8.80 -20.11
CA ALA A 16 2.05 -9.56 -19.17
C ALA A 16 3.29 -8.73 -18.81
N THR A 17 3.36 -8.29 -17.56
CA THR A 17 4.46 -7.45 -17.06
C THR A 17 4.84 -7.89 -15.64
N HIS A 18 6.09 -7.63 -15.27
CA HIS A 18 6.57 -7.75 -13.89
C HIS A 18 6.69 -6.37 -13.22
N ASP A 19 6.49 -5.29 -13.99
CA ASP A 19 6.50 -3.92 -13.50
C ASP A 19 5.11 -3.59 -12.94
N MET A 20 5.03 -3.51 -11.61
CA MET A 20 3.77 -3.24 -10.92
C MET A 20 3.30 -1.80 -11.10
N VAL A 21 4.22 -0.85 -11.31
CA VAL A 21 3.88 0.55 -11.59
C VAL A 21 3.25 0.67 -12.97
N GLU A 22 3.78 -0.03 -13.98
CA GLU A 22 3.14 -0.13 -15.29
C GLU A 22 1.73 -0.72 -15.18
N ALA A 23 1.60 -1.85 -14.47
CA ALA A 23 0.32 -2.51 -14.28
C ALA A 23 -0.71 -1.60 -13.59
N GLU A 24 -0.32 -0.85 -12.56
CA GLU A 24 -1.19 0.14 -11.91
C GLU A 24 -1.63 1.26 -12.84
N MET A 25 -0.74 1.74 -13.70
CA MET A 25 -1.02 2.88 -14.58
C MET A 25 -1.95 2.54 -15.73
N VAL A 26 -1.88 1.32 -16.28
CA VAL A 26 -2.54 0.99 -17.56
C VAL A 26 -3.63 -0.06 -17.47
N CYS A 27 -3.61 -0.93 -16.45
CA CYS A 27 -4.54 -2.07 -16.38
C CYS A 27 -5.80 -1.75 -15.58
N ASP A 28 -6.95 -2.09 -16.14
CA ASP A 28 -8.23 -2.05 -15.41
C ASP A 28 -8.35 -3.19 -14.38
N ARG A 29 -7.68 -4.32 -14.67
CA ARG A 29 -7.65 -5.53 -13.84
C ARG A 29 -6.26 -6.18 -13.91
N VAL A 30 -5.82 -6.74 -12.79
CA VAL A 30 -4.55 -7.46 -12.66
C VAL A 30 -4.81 -8.85 -12.12
N THR A 31 -4.19 -9.84 -12.75
CA THR A 31 -4.16 -11.23 -12.29
C THR A 31 -2.77 -11.53 -11.77
N LEU A 32 -2.65 -11.78 -10.46
CA LEU A 32 -1.40 -12.23 -9.86
C LEU A 32 -1.28 -13.75 -10.04
N ILE A 33 -0.18 -14.19 -10.64
CA ILE A 33 0.11 -15.60 -10.90
C ILE A 33 1.41 -15.98 -10.21
N ASP A 34 1.40 -17.07 -9.45
CA ASP A 34 2.57 -17.65 -8.80
C ASP A 34 2.57 -19.17 -9.00
N ARG A 35 3.71 -19.73 -9.42
CA ARG A 35 3.89 -21.18 -9.71
C ARG A 35 2.75 -21.80 -10.53
N GLY A 36 2.30 -21.09 -11.56
CA GLY A 36 1.24 -21.54 -12.48
C GLY A 36 -0.17 -21.50 -11.88
N LYS A 37 -0.38 -20.85 -10.73
CA LYS A 37 -1.69 -20.69 -10.10
C LYS A 37 -2.06 -19.21 -9.99
N VAL A 38 -3.34 -18.91 -10.22
CA VAL A 38 -3.90 -17.58 -9.96
C VAL A 38 -4.03 -17.41 -8.45
N ILE A 39 -3.38 -16.36 -7.91
CA ILE A 39 -3.49 -15.97 -6.51
C ILE A 39 -4.71 -15.07 -6.32
N ALA A 40 -4.84 -14.05 -7.17
CA ALA A 40 -5.91 -13.06 -7.10
C ALA A 40 -6.17 -12.45 -8.48
N THR A 41 -7.39 -11.94 -8.69
CA THR A 41 -7.75 -11.21 -9.90
C THR A 41 -8.70 -10.08 -9.55
N GLU A 42 -8.20 -8.85 -9.52
CA GLU A 42 -8.96 -7.67 -9.11
C GLU A 42 -8.41 -6.40 -9.79
N SER A 43 -9.06 -5.25 -9.58
CA SER A 43 -8.43 -3.97 -9.97
C SER A 43 -7.16 -3.72 -9.15
N PRO A 44 -6.14 -3.01 -9.68
CA PRO A 44 -4.93 -2.68 -8.90
C PRO A 44 -5.26 -2.04 -7.55
N ARG A 45 -6.21 -1.09 -7.53
CA ARG A 45 -6.68 -0.42 -6.32
C ARG A 45 -7.35 -1.39 -5.34
N THR A 46 -8.18 -2.31 -5.84
CA THR A 46 -8.84 -3.33 -5.02
C THR A 46 -7.84 -4.34 -4.47
N LEU A 47 -6.82 -4.74 -5.23
CA LEU A 47 -5.73 -5.58 -4.72
C LEU A 47 -5.03 -4.89 -3.56
N GLY A 48 -4.75 -3.59 -3.70
CA GLY A 48 -4.32 -2.72 -2.60
C GLY A 48 -5.22 -2.87 -1.38
N GLN A 49 -6.53 -2.72 -1.50
CA GLN A 49 -7.47 -2.75 -0.37
C GLN A 49 -7.74 -4.14 0.24
N VAL A 50 -7.81 -5.18 -0.59
CA VAL A 50 -8.25 -6.53 -0.18
C VAL A 50 -7.10 -7.35 0.37
N LEU A 51 -5.91 -7.16 -0.20
CA LEU A 51 -4.73 -7.94 0.19
C LEU A 51 -3.88 -7.21 1.21
N SER A 52 -3.88 -5.87 1.20
CA SER A 52 -3.34 -5.14 2.33
C SER A 52 -4.38 -5.08 3.43
N ARG A 53 -4.04 -5.67 4.58
CA ARG A 53 -4.70 -5.30 5.83
C ARG A 53 -4.23 -3.92 6.31
N PHE A 54 -3.28 -3.31 5.59
CA PHE A 54 -2.48 -2.20 6.06
C PHE A 54 -2.94 -0.87 5.45
N GLN A 55 -3.32 0.09 6.28
CA GLN A 55 -3.36 1.49 5.88
C GLN A 55 -2.04 2.16 6.24
N ARG A 56 -1.62 3.11 5.40
CA ARG A 56 -0.38 3.86 5.59
C ARG A 56 -0.67 5.29 5.97
N ILE A 57 0.08 5.78 6.94
CA ILE A 57 0.04 7.17 7.39
C ILE A 57 1.49 7.68 7.37
N ASP A 58 1.77 8.57 6.43
CA ASP A 58 3.05 9.24 6.29
C ASP A 58 2.97 10.61 6.98
N VAL A 59 3.94 10.93 7.84
CA VAL A 59 3.94 12.13 8.68
C VAL A 59 5.32 12.78 8.77
N GLU A 60 5.33 14.11 8.89
CA GLU A 60 6.53 14.89 9.19
C GLU A 60 6.37 15.67 10.49
N GLY A 61 7.45 15.81 11.26
CA GLY A 61 7.46 16.65 12.46
C GLY A 61 6.77 16.06 13.69
N ALA A 62 6.41 14.77 13.67
CA ALA A 62 5.96 14.06 14.87
C ALA A 62 7.13 13.90 15.87
N SER A 63 6.89 14.23 17.14
CA SER A 63 7.91 14.06 18.19
C SER A 63 8.08 12.58 18.55
N GLU A 64 9.26 12.20 19.02
CA GLU A 64 9.53 10.81 19.40
C GLU A 64 8.59 10.30 20.51
N ALA A 65 8.15 11.18 21.41
CA ALA A 65 7.15 10.83 22.43
C ALA A 65 5.82 10.40 21.79
N VAL A 66 5.34 11.13 20.78
CA VAL A 66 4.11 10.82 20.06
C VAL A 66 4.27 9.52 19.25
N LEU A 67 5.43 9.34 18.62
CA LEU A 67 5.72 8.11 17.87
C LEU A 67 5.80 6.89 18.80
N ALA A 68 6.36 7.03 19.99
CA ALA A 68 6.39 5.96 21.00
C ALA A 68 4.98 5.59 21.46
N ASP A 69 4.12 6.58 21.71
CA ASP A 69 2.70 6.35 22.05
C ASP A 69 1.96 5.63 20.92
N ILE A 70 2.18 6.02 19.66
CA ILE A 70 1.58 5.38 18.48
C ILE A 70 2.09 3.93 18.34
N ARG A 71 3.39 3.68 18.51
CA ARG A 71 3.96 2.31 18.46
C ARG A 71 3.33 1.37 19.50
N ALA A 72 2.82 1.89 20.60
CA ALA A 72 2.19 1.09 21.64
C ALA A 72 0.71 0.76 21.35
N LEU A 73 0.10 1.37 20.32
CA LEU A 73 -1.28 1.08 19.94
C LEU A 73 -1.40 -0.31 19.34
N ARG A 74 -2.39 -1.07 19.81
CA ARG A 74 -2.81 -2.29 19.15
C ARG A 74 -3.31 -1.96 17.74
N GLY A 75 -2.86 -2.73 16.76
CA GLY A 75 -3.21 -2.55 15.36
C GLY A 75 -2.26 -1.61 14.59
N VAL A 76 -1.18 -1.15 15.22
CA VAL A 76 -0.03 -0.53 14.53
C VAL A 76 1.02 -1.61 14.30
N SER A 77 1.28 -1.94 13.03
CA SER A 77 2.21 -3.01 12.66
C SER A 77 3.64 -2.50 12.53
N SER A 78 3.84 -1.25 12.09
CA SER A 78 5.17 -0.67 11.92
C SER A 78 5.16 0.85 12.09
N VAL A 79 6.26 1.39 12.62
CA VAL A 79 6.56 2.84 12.63
C VAL A 79 8.04 3.01 12.30
N SER A 80 8.35 3.48 11.10
CA SER A 80 9.70 3.53 10.56
C SER A 80 10.01 4.88 9.90
N ALA A 81 11.28 5.26 9.87
CA ALA A 81 11.72 6.41 9.10
C ALA A 81 11.84 6.05 7.63
N VAL A 82 11.38 6.93 6.75
CA VAL A 82 11.45 6.75 5.29
C VAL A 82 12.06 8.01 4.66
N ASP A 83 13.11 7.80 3.86
CA ASP A 83 13.82 8.88 3.19
C ASP A 83 12.88 9.70 2.29
N GLY A 84 12.94 11.02 2.43
CA GLY A 84 12.10 11.95 1.66
C GLY A 84 10.63 12.02 2.09
N ILE A 85 10.21 11.27 3.13
CA ILE A 85 8.83 11.26 3.64
C ILE A 85 8.78 11.62 5.13
N GLY A 86 9.82 11.29 5.91
CA GLY A 86 9.82 11.47 7.36
C GLY A 86 9.53 10.15 8.05
N ILE A 87 8.32 10.00 8.61
CA ILE A 87 7.91 8.79 9.33
C ILE A 87 6.72 8.15 8.63
N ARG A 88 6.79 6.82 8.48
CA ARG A 88 5.72 5.98 7.98
C ARG A 88 5.16 5.12 9.11
N ILE A 89 3.84 5.16 9.26
CA ILE A 89 3.08 4.34 10.19
C ILE A 89 2.20 3.40 9.37
N GLU A 90 2.26 2.10 9.67
CA GLU A 90 1.40 1.09 9.06
C GLU A 90 0.46 0.53 10.11
N VAL A 91 -0.83 0.42 9.76
CA VAL A 91 -1.89 -0.07 10.65
C VAL A 91 -2.63 -1.21 10.03
N ASP A 92 -2.79 -2.32 10.73
CA ASP A 92 -3.35 -3.59 10.21
C ASP A 92 -4.77 -3.91 10.68
N GLU A 93 -5.33 -3.07 11.56
CA GLU A 93 -6.70 -3.19 12.07
C GLU A 93 -7.57 -2.01 11.59
N GLU A 94 -8.82 -2.33 11.21
CA GLU A 94 -9.80 -1.33 10.78
C GLU A 94 -10.13 -0.34 11.92
N GLY A 95 -10.16 0.96 11.59
CA GLY A 95 -10.43 2.02 12.57
C GLY A 95 -9.21 2.51 13.34
N VAL A 96 -8.09 1.78 13.35
CA VAL A 96 -6.86 2.23 14.04
C VAL A 96 -6.23 3.45 13.38
N SER A 97 -6.35 3.58 12.06
CA SER A 97 -5.90 4.78 11.35
C SER A 97 -6.53 6.06 11.88
N GLN A 98 -7.82 6.03 12.22
CA GLN A 98 -8.50 7.19 12.81
C GLN A 98 -7.92 7.54 14.18
N ILE A 99 -7.66 6.55 15.03
CA ILE A 99 -7.04 6.75 16.35
C ILE A 99 -5.65 7.38 16.19
N VAL A 100 -4.84 6.88 15.25
CA VAL A 100 -3.50 7.42 14.96
C VAL A 100 -3.59 8.87 14.49
N LEU A 101 -4.51 9.18 13.57
CA LEU A 101 -4.75 10.54 13.08
C LEU A 101 -5.13 11.50 14.21
N GLU A 102 -6.04 11.09 15.09
CA GLU A 102 -6.46 11.90 16.25
C GLU A 102 -5.28 12.23 17.18
N ARG A 103 -4.38 11.26 17.42
CA ARG A 103 -3.18 11.46 18.24
C ARG A 103 -2.18 12.41 17.61
N LEU A 104 -1.94 12.28 16.30
CA LEU A 104 -1.04 13.15 15.55
C LEU A 104 -1.56 14.60 15.56
N VAL A 105 -2.86 14.80 15.32
CA VAL A 105 -3.49 16.12 15.34
C VAL A 105 -3.43 16.73 16.74
N ALA A 106 -3.74 15.96 17.79
CA ALA A 106 -3.67 16.44 19.17
C ALA A 106 -2.24 16.84 19.58
N ALA A 107 -1.22 16.23 18.97
CA ALA A 107 0.18 16.59 19.17
C ALA A 107 0.65 17.79 18.32
N GLY A 108 -0.22 18.37 17.50
CA GLY A 108 0.10 19.52 16.65
C GLY A 108 0.84 19.14 15.35
N VAL A 109 0.81 17.87 14.93
CA VAL A 109 1.37 17.45 13.63
C VAL A 109 0.47 17.97 12.51
N THR A 110 1.03 18.75 11.59
CA THR A 110 0.28 19.39 10.50
C THR A 110 0.51 18.74 9.13
N SER A 111 1.54 17.91 8.99
CA SER A 111 1.87 17.21 7.74
C SER A 111 1.52 15.73 7.90
N VAL A 112 0.37 15.34 7.37
CA VAL A 112 -0.13 13.96 7.43
C VAL A 112 -0.74 13.56 6.09
N ARG A 113 -0.36 12.39 5.57
CA ARG A 113 -0.90 11.81 4.35
C ARG A 113 -1.30 10.36 4.60
N THR A 114 -2.54 10.02 4.25
CA THR A 114 -3.01 8.64 4.26
C THR A 114 -2.97 8.05 2.86
N SER A 115 -2.49 6.82 2.73
CA SER A 115 -2.47 6.09 1.46
C SER A 115 -2.72 4.60 1.67
N LEU A 116 -3.05 3.93 0.57
CA LEU A 116 -2.98 2.47 0.48
C LEU A 116 -1.56 2.11 0.03
N PRO A 117 -1.07 0.90 0.37
CA PRO A 117 0.15 0.39 -0.22
C PRO A 117 0.00 0.23 -1.72
N SER A 118 1.12 0.31 -2.43
CA SER A 118 1.16 0.05 -3.87
C SER A 118 0.98 -1.43 -4.17
N LEU A 119 0.65 -1.74 -5.41
CA LEU A 119 0.59 -3.09 -5.96
C LEU A 119 1.93 -3.81 -5.82
N GLU A 120 3.05 -3.08 -5.95
CA GLU A 120 4.39 -3.62 -5.71
C GLU A 120 4.56 -4.13 -4.28
N GLU A 121 4.16 -3.32 -3.30
CA GLU A 121 4.27 -3.68 -1.89
C GLU A 121 3.35 -4.86 -1.54
N VAL A 122 2.12 -4.85 -2.07
CA VAL A 122 1.18 -5.97 -1.93
C VAL A 122 1.76 -7.26 -2.53
N TYR A 123 2.38 -7.17 -3.70
CA TYR A 123 3.03 -8.30 -4.35
C TYR A 123 4.21 -8.83 -3.51
N LEU A 124 5.08 -7.94 -3.01
CA LEU A 124 6.20 -8.31 -2.15
C LEU A 124 5.74 -8.98 -0.86
N GLN A 125 4.64 -8.52 -0.25
CA GLN A 125 4.09 -9.14 0.94
C GLN A 125 3.55 -10.55 0.65
N LEU A 126 2.78 -10.72 -0.44
CA LEU A 126 2.25 -12.03 -0.84
C LEU A 126 3.35 -13.08 -1.06
N ILE A 127 4.51 -12.64 -1.55
CA ILE A 127 5.67 -13.51 -1.77
C ILE A 127 6.48 -13.67 -0.48
N GLY A 128 6.65 -12.61 0.29
CA GLY A 128 7.40 -12.59 1.55
C GLY A 128 6.79 -13.49 2.63
N GLU A 129 5.47 -13.52 2.74
CA GLU A 129 4.75 -14.44 3.64
C GLU A 129 4.97 -15.92 3.28
N ARG A 130 5.44 -16.22 2.07
CA ARG A 130 5.70 -17.57 1.59
C ARG A 130 7.16 -18.01 1.70
N GLY A 131 8.03 -17.18 2.28
CA GLY A 131 9.45 -17.45 2.46
C GLY A 131 10.20 -17.43 1.13
N MET A 132 10.99 -16.39 0.91
CA MET A 132 12.10 -16.48 -0.05
C MET A 132 13.22 -17.31 0.61
N GLU A 133 13.28 -18.60 0.31
CA GLU A 133 14.60 -19.23 0.14
C GLU A 133 15.17 -18.66 -1.17
N ILE A 134 16.08 -17.70 -1.05
CA ILE A 134 16.97 -17.30 -2.13
C ILE A 134 18.12 -18.31 -2.19
#